data_AF-A0A4Y3M2D8-F1
#
_entry.id   AF-A0A4Y3M2D8-F1
#
_cell.length_a   1.000
_cell.length_b   1.000
_cell.length_c   1.000
_cell.angle_alpha   90.00
_cell.angle_beta   90.00
_cell.angle_gamma   90.00
#
_symmetry.space_group_name_H-M   'P 1'
#
loop_
_entity.id
_entity.type
_entity.pdbx_description
1 polymer ?
#
loop_
_entity_poly.entity_id
_entity_poly.type
_entity_poly.pdbx_seq_one_letter_code
_entity_poly.pdbx_strand_id
1 'polypeptide(L)' 'MLSGIIFVNRNGLRWRDAPCKYGPHKTLYNRWKRWSALGVFIRMMEGLDTGKAEPQTIILM' A
#
# COMPACT_ATOMS: atom_id res chain seq x y z
N MET A 1 -9.96 8.68 3.41
CA MET A 1 -9.33 7.80 4.41
C MET A 1 -8.47 6.71 3.80
N LEU A 2 -9.01 5.86 2.92
CA LEU A 2 -8.21 4.81 2.24
C LEU A 2 -7.04 5.40 1.44
N SER A 3 -7.33 6.50 0.73
CA SER A 3 -6.36 7.32 0.02
C SER A 3 -5.22 7.82 0.90
N GLY A 4 -5.46 8.08 2.19
CA GLY A 4 -4.41 8.49 3.13
C GLY A 4 -3.48 7.35 3.54
N ILE A 5 -4.01 6.13 3.72
CA ILE A 5 -3.22 4.94 4.02
C ILE A 5 -2.33 4.56 2.84
N ILE A 6 -2.90 4.57 1.62
CA ILE A 6 -2.16 4.29 0.39
C ILE A 6 -1.08 5.35 0.15
N PHE A 7 -1.40 6.63 0.38
CA PHE A 7 -0.43 7.72 0.25
C PHE A 7 0.76 7.56 1.21
N VAL A 8 0.51 7.24 2.48
CA VAL A 8 1.57 7.02 3.47
C VAL A 8 2.43 5.80 3.10
N ASN A 9 1.81 4.68 2.73
CA ASN A 9 2.54 3.46 2.33
C ASN A 9 3.37 3.67 1.06
N ARG A 10 2.83 4.38 0.05
CA ARG A 10 3.53 4.61 -1.22
C ARG A 10 4.71 5.57 -1.10
N ASN A 11 4.61 6.57 -0.22
CA ASN A 11 5.65 7.58 -0.04
C ASN A 11 6.59 7.27 1.15
N GLY A 12 6.33 6.21 1.92
CA GLY A 12 7.13 5.87 3.10
C GLY A 12 7.11 6.94 4.21
N LEU A 13 6.06 7.76 4.25
CA LEU A 13 5.97 8.89 5.18
C LEU A 13 5.58 8.43 6.58
N ARG A 14 5.81 9.29 7.58
CA ARG A 14 5.22 9.06 8.90
C ARG A 14 3.74 9.36 8.84
N TRP A 15 2.92 8.62 9.60
CA TRP A 15 1.48 8.87 9.71
C TRP A 15 1.14 10.31 10.11
N ARG A 16 2.02 10.98 10.87
CA ARG A 16 1.88 12.39 11.27
C ARG A 16 2.03 13.38 10.12
N ASP A 17 2.78 13.00 9.09
CA ASP A 17 3.03 13.83 7.91
C ASP A 17 1.95 13.62 6.83
N ALA A 18 0.97 12.75 7.10
CA ALA A 18 -0.16 12.55 6.21
C ALA A 18 -0.98 13.84 6.09
N PRO A 19 -1.33 14.28 4.86
CA PRO A 19 -2.13 15.48 4.66
C PRO A 19 -3.45 15.45 5.44
N CYS A 20 -3.76 16.55 6.14
CA CYS A 20 -4.96 16.67 6.98
C CYS A 20 -6.28 16.38 6.22
N LYS A 21 -6.28 16.61 4.89
CA LYS A 21 -7.39 16.25 3.98
C LYS A 21 -7.79 14.78 4.02
N TYR A 22 -6.89 13.88 4.47
CA TYR A 22 -7.19 12.46 4.59
C TYR A 22 -7.84 12.06 5.93
N GLY A 23 -7.96 13.01 6.84
CA GLY A 23 -8.49 12.84 8.19
C GLY A 23 -7.38 12.68 9.25
N PRO A 24 -7.77 12.53 10.53
CA PRO A 24 -6.81 12.44 11.63
C PRO A 24 -5.84 11.26 11.47
N HIS A 25 -4.54 11.52 11.66
CA HIS A 25 -3.47 10.52 11.55
C HIS A 25 -3.71 9.27 12.42
N LYS A 26 -4.29 9.45 13.61
CA LYS A 26 -4.63 8.36 14.54
C LYS A 26 -5.64 7.38 13.93
N THR A 27 -6.58 7.88 13.13
CA THR A 27 -7.61 7.04 12.51
C THR A 27 -7.06 6.29 11.29
N LEU A 28 -6.13 6.90 10.55
CA LEU A 28 -5.38 6.21 9.49
C LEU A 28 -4.57 5.05 10.07
N TYR A 29 -3.82 5.30 11.15
CA TYR A 29 -3.03 4.26 11.83
C TYR A 29 -3.90 3.13 12.38
N ASN A 30 -4.99 3.43 13.09
CA ASN A 30 -5.88 2.42 13.65
C ASN A 30 -6.50 1.52 12.58
N ARG A 31 -6.86 2.10 11.43
CA ARG A 31 -7.39 1.33 10.30
C ARG A 31 -6.31 0.49 9.63
N TRP A 32 -5.11 1.04 9.41
CA TRP A 32 -3.96 0.29 8.90
C TRP A 32 -3.65 -0.91 9.80
N LYS A 33 -3.62 -0.72 11.12
CA LYS A 33 -3.40 -1.81 12.10
C LYS A 33 -4.45 -2.93 11.98
N ARG A 34 -5.73 -2.57 11.87
CA ARG A 34 -6.81 -3.55 11.66
C ARG A 34 -6.65 -4.31 10.34
N TRP A 35 -6.29 -3.62 9.26
CA TRP A 35 -6.06 -4.24 7.95
C TRP A 35 -4.85 -5.17 7.93
N SER A 36 -3.77 -4.79 8.64
CA SER A 36 -2.61 -5.63 8.84
C SER A 36 -2.97 -6.91 9.60
N ALA A 37 -3.78 -6.80 10.67
CA ALA A 37 -4.23 -7.96 11.43
C ALA A 37 -5.16 -8.89 10.63
N LEU A 38 -5.92 -8.35 9.69
CA LEU A 38 -6.80 -9.10 8.79
C LEU A 38 -6.08 -9.66 7.55
N GLY A 39 -4.77 -9.44 7.41
CA GLY A 39 -4.00 -9.93 6.25
C GLY A 39 -4.40 -9.27 4.92
N VAL A 40 -5.09 -8.12 4.95
CA VAL A 40 -5.58 -7.43 3.74
C VAL A 40 -4.43 -7.03 2.81
N PHE A 41 -3.30 -6.62 3.38
CA PHE A 41 -2.12 -6.25 2.59
C PHE A 41 -1.49 -7.45 1.88
N ILE A 42 -1.50 -8.64 2.51
CA ILE A 42 -0.97 -9.86 1.88
C ILE A 42 -1.84 -10.23 0.68
N ARG A 43 -3.17 -10.29 0.88
CA ARG A 43 -4.12 -10.56 -0.21
C ARG A 43 -4.04 -9.55 -1.36
N MET A 44 -3.81 -8.28 -1.04
CA MET A 44 -3.66 -7.23 -2.06
C MET A 44 -2.35 -7.40 -2.86
N MET A 45 -1.26 -7.78 -2.21
CA MET A 45 0.03 -8.04 -2.88
C MET A 45 -0.01 -9.31 -3.72
N GLU A 46 -0.66 -10.38 -3.24
CA GLU A 46 -0.88 -11.62 -4.02
C GLU A 46 -1.64 -11.34 -5.33
N GLY A 47 -2.66 -10.48 -5.28
CA GLY A 47 -3.40 -10.07 -6.49
C GLY A 47 -2.61 -9.15 -7.43
N LEU A 48 -1.54 -8.49 -6.97
CA LEU A 48 -0.65 -7.67 -7.79
C LEU A 48 0.51 -8.48 -8.39
N ASP A 49 0.92 -9.58 -7.74
CA ASP A 49 1.99 -10.47 -8.23
C ASP A 49 1.53 -11.32 -9.44
N THR A 50 0.22 -11.42 -9.68
CA THR A 50 -0.33 -11.99 -10.93
C THR A 50 -0.05 -11.11 -12.17
N GLY A 51 0.55 -9.93 -11.97
CA GLY A 51 1.02 -9.03 -13.02
C GLY A 51 2.54 -8.91 -13.11
N LYS A 52 3.32 -9.86 -12.56
CA LYS A 52 4.74 -9.94 -12.85
C LYS A 52 4.89 -10.27 -14.34
N ALA A 53 5.06 -9.21 -15.14
CA ALA A 53 5.42 -9.31 -16.54
C ALA A 53 6.52 -10.35 -16.69
N GLU A 54 6.24 -11.38 -17.49
CA GLU A 54 7.23 -12.30 -18.04
C GLU A 54 8.47 -11.49 -18.39
N PRO A 55 9.67 -11.81 -17.87
CA PRO A 55 10.88 -11.20 -18.36
C PRO A 55 10.96 -11.55 -19.84
N GLN A 56 10.64 -10.58 -20.71
CA GLN A 56 10.89 -10.68 -22.14
C GLN A 56 12.40 -10.75 -22.28
N THR A 57 12.93 -11.97 -22.19
CA THR A 57 14.30 -12.29 -22.52
C THR A 57 14.37 -12.16 -24.02
N ILE A 58 14.60 -10.94 -24.48
CA ILE A 58 15.04 -10.70 -25.85
C ILE A 58 16.45 -11.30 -25.90
N ILE A 59 16.53 -12.55 -26.35
CA ILE A 59 17.79 -13.13 -26.77
C ILE A 59 18.18 -12.36 -28.03
N LEU A 60 19.09 -11.41 -27.87
CA LEU A 60 19.80 -10.83 -29.00
C LEU A 60 20.68 -11.94 -29.58
N MET A 61 20.28 -12.43 -30.75
CA MET A 61 21.11 -13.25 -31.63
C MET A 61 22.02 -12.35 -32.46
#